data_AF-A0A7Z9YYS0-F1
#
_entry.id   AF-A0A7Z9YYS0-F1
#
_cell.length_a   1.000
_cell.length_b   1.000
_cell.length_c   1.000
_cell.angle_alpha   90.00
_cell.angle_beta   90.00
_cell.angle_gamma   90.00
#
_symmetry.space_group_name_H-M   'P 1'
#
loop_
_entity.id
_entity.type
_entity.pdbx_description
1 polymer ?
#
loop_
_entity_poly.entity_id
_entity_poly.type
_entity_poly.pdbx_seq_one_letter_code
_entity_poly.pdbx_strand_id
1 'polypeptide(L)'
;MVKKRVVSGIEKGVAGFGIRGVVPVFMDKNHIGSVEFGIKLNSKLLNSMKEVLNVDISVIVPDGQGFKYLAKTHSLTIPETSYSWLRKVMEEGEVQTRRTNREGKDFLTVYGPLRDYSDKVVGVLAIPNDISATTAAIRMNIYKMAGAGLAILVVTMTAVYYLMNFLINKPMRQLVEKFKKAGDGDLTVSMESKRLHSINCSATRDCGKKDCSSYGQECMCWERSGSFSTRVECPRILGGDFTDCRDCEIYRDSVLDEFAELSTTFNAFLGNIRRMLIDIQGSTYEMSDSSAGLSELADGMQAGTKSASGRTKAVSGAAEEMSSNMNAVQLPVKRHRQTSIWWLLPLRK
;
A
#
# COMPACT_ATOMS: atom_id res chain seq x y z
N MET A 1 75.47 39.63 22.66
CA MET A 1 74.98 40.84 21.96
C MET A 1 73.53 41.10 22.37
N VAL A 2 73.26 42.21 23.06
CA VAL A 2 71.88 42.61 23.42
C VAL A 2 71.19 43.09 22.14
N LYS A 3 70.16 42.38 21.70
CA LYS A 3 69.38 42.72 20.50
C LYS A 3 68.54 43.97 20.79
N LYS A 4 68.91 45.11 20.20
CA LYS A 4 68.24 46.42 20.37
C LYS A 4 66.95 46.47 19.53
N ARG A 5 65.92 45.78 19.98
CA ARG A 5 64.63 45.60 19.29
C ARG A 5 63.49 45.97 20.23
N VAL A 6 62.37 46.41 19.68
CA VAL A 6 61.14 46.59 20.46
C VAL A 6 60.72 45.22 20.99
N VAL A 7 60.52 45.11 22.30
CA VAL A 7 60.03 43.89 22.95
C VAL A 7 58.77 44.26 23.71
N SER A 8 57.70 43.51 23.47
CA SER A 8 56.45 43.63 24.22
C SER A 8 56.01 42.24 24.64
N GLY A 9 55.54 42.11 25.87
CA GLY A 9 55.05 40.83 26.36
C GLY A 9 54.69 40.85 27.83
N ILE A 10 54.31 39.68 28.32
CA ILE A 10 54.04 39.46 29.73
C ILE A 10 55.35 39.11 30.43
N GLU A 11 55.59 39.70 31.58
CA GLU A 11 56.76 39.42 32.41
C GLU A 11 56.33 39.14 33.86
N LYS A 12 56.98 38.16 34.49
CA LYS A 12 56.87 37.90 35.93
C LYS A 12 57.93 38.73 36.67
N GLY A 13 57.54 39.88 37.20
CA GLY A 13 58.39 40.73 38.02
C GLY A 13 58.30 40.41 39.52
N VAL A 14 59.07 41.15 40.33
CA VAL A 14 59.08 41.04 41.81
C VAL A 14 57.70 41.34 42.42
N ALA A 15 56.95 42.26 41.80
CA ALA A 15 55.60 42.66 42.22
C ALA A 15 54.48 41.84 41.56
N GLY A 16 54.81 40.73 40.89
CA GLY A 16 53.86 39.88 40.15
C GLY A 16 53.92 40.07 38.64
N PHE A 17 52.88 39.58 37.95
CA PHE A 17 52.81 39.62 36.48
C PHE A 17 52.40 41.01 35.98
N GLY A 18 53.01 41.45 34.89
CA GLY A 18 52.66 42.69 34.19
C GLY A 18 52.85 42.56 32.69
N ILE A 19 52.13 43.38 31.94
CA ILE A 19 52.35 43.57 30.51
C ILE A 19 53.32 44.74 30.37
N ARG A 20 54.45 44.52 29.69
CA ARG A 20 55.50 45.52 29.53
C ARG A 20 55.89 45.65 28.07
N GLY A 21 56.13 46.89 27.66
CA GLY A 21 56.73 47.25 26.38
C GLY A 21 58.00 48.03 26.62
N VAL A 22 59.10 47.57 26.02
CA VAL A 22 60.40 48.24 26.08
C VAL A 22 60.81 48.65 24.66
N VAL A 23 61.05 49.94 24.49
CA VAL A 23 61.47 50.54 23.22
C VAL A 23 62.86 51.14 23.38
N PRO A 24 63.85 50.74 22.56
CA PRO A 24 65.17 51.37 22.56
C PRO A 24 65.11 52.79 21.96
N VAL A 25 65.80 53.73 22.59
CA VAL A 25 65.91 55.13 22.15
C VAL A 25 67.29 55.37 21.55
N PHE A 26 67.31 56.00 20.37
CA PHE A 26 68.52 56.29 19.62
C PHE A 26 68.66 57.79 19.35
N MET A 27 69.89 58.29 19.43
CA MET A 27 70.29 59.63 19.01
C MET A 27 71.53 59.46 18.13
N ASP A 28 71.52 60.02 16.92
CA ASP A 28 72.60 59.88 15.93
C ASP A 28 73.04 58.41 15.69
N LYS A 29 72.07 57.49 15.61
CA LYS A 29 72.27 56.03 15.48
C LYS A 29 72.96 55.36 16.69
N ASN A 30 73.30 56.12 17.72
CA ASN A 30 73.81 55.60 18.98
C ASN A 30 72.65 55.33 19.94
N HIS A 31 72.67 54.16 20.57
CA HIS A 31 71.66 53.77 21.55
C HIS A 31 71.94 54.50 22.87
N ILE A 32 71.06 55.41 23.25
CA ILE A 32 71.23 56.27 24.42
C ILE A 32 70.42 55.81 25.63
N GLY A 33 69.49 54.87 25.46
CA GLY A 33 68.69 54.32 26.56
C GLY A 33 67.47 53.57 26.07
N SER A 34 66.54 53.27 26.98
CA SER A 34 65.27 52.61 26.67
C SER A 34 64.14 53.23 27.46
N VAL A 35 62.94 53.28 26.87
CA VAL A 35 61.70 53.63 27.58
C VAL A 35 60.92 52.36 27.83
N GLU A 36 60.51 52.15 29.07
CA GLU A 36 59.63 51.05 29.49
C GLU A 36 58.26 51.60 29.87
N PHE A 37 57.22 50.98 29.35
CA PHE A 37 55.86 51.17 29.81
C PHE A 37 55.31 49.85 30.31
N GLY A 38 54.67 49.86 31.49
CA GLY A 38 54.20 48.64 32.15
C GLY A 38 52.85 48.82 32.82
N ILE A 39 51.94 47.87 32.60
CA ILE A 39 50.65 47.77 33.28
C ILE A 39 50.62 46.47 34.08
N LYS A 40 50.17 46.54 35.34
CA LYS A 40 50.00 45.34 36.18
C LYS A 40 48.86 44.47 35.66
N LEU A 41 49.10 43.17 35.55
CA LEU A 41 48.06 42.20 35.19
C LEU A 41 47.27 41.84 36.45
N ASN A 42 46.17 42.56 36.68
CA ASN A 42 45.30 42.40 37.84
C ASN A 42 43.82 42.41 37.43
N SER A 43 42.93 42.17 38.40
CA SER A 43 41.49 42.16 38.13
C SER A 43 40.95 43.51 37.64
N LYS A 44 41.60 44.64 37.95
CA LYS A 44 41.19 45.96 37.44
C LYS A 44 41.38 46.05 35.92
N LEU A 45 42.53 45.60 35.42
CA LEU A 45 42.79 45.52 33.97
C LEU A 45 41.80 44.57 33.29
N LEU A 46 41.58 43.37 33.86
CA LEU A 46 40.64 42.41 33.28
C LEU A 46 39.19 42.92 33.29
N ASN A 47 38.77 43.67 34.32
CA ASN A 47 37.44 44.27 34.35
C ASN A 47 37.26 45.30 33.23
N SER A 48 38.25 46.16 32.97
CA SER A 48 38.21 47.07 31.82
C SER A 48 38.13 46.31 30.49
N MET A 49 38.79 45.16 30.38
CA MET A 49 38.67 44.29 29.19
C MET A 49 37.28 43.65 29.08
N LYS A 50 36.70 43.22 30.20
CA LYS A 50 35.33 42.68 30.26
C LYS A 50 34.30 43.72 29.82
N GLU A 51 34.45 44.98 30.20
CA GLU A 51 33.55 46.06 29.77
C GLU A 51 33.57 46.27 28.25
N VAL A 52 34.75 46.13 27.62
CA VAL A 52 34.90 46.32 26.17
C VAL A 52 34.49 45.06 25.39
N LEU A 53 34.93 43.88 25.83
CA LEU A 53 34.74 42.62 25.11
C LEU A 53 33.45 41.89 25.50
N ASN A 54 32.77 42.33 26.55
CA ASN A 54 31.58 41.71 27.13
C ASN A 54 31.72 40.20 27.41
N VAL A 55 32.91 39.78 27.84
CA VAL A 55 33.22 38.39 28.21
C VAL A 55 33.88 38.34 29.57
N ASP A 56 33.61 37.26 30.30
CA ASP A 56 34.33 36.97 31.53
C ASP A 56 35.74 36.43 31.22
N ILE A 57 36.73 36.91 31.96
CA ILE A 57 38.14 36.59 31.75
C ILE A 57 38.77 36.27 33.10
N SER A 58 39.58 35.23 33.13
CA SER A 58 40.48 34.95 34.24
C SER A 58 41.85 34.50 33.77
N VAL A 59 42.85 34.81 34.58
CA VAL A 59 44.22 34.38 34.39
C VAL A 59 44.58 33.45 35.53
N ILE A 60 44.95 32.22 35.17
CA ILE A 60 45.29 31.15 36.09
C ILE A 60 46.80 30.93 36.01
N VAL A 61 47.45 30.83 37.16
CA VAL A 61 48.91 30.61 37.27
C VAL A 61 49.19 29.44 38.20
N PRO A 62 50.30 28.69 37.97
CA PRO A 62 50.73 27.63 38.89
C PRO A 62 51.03 28.18 40.30
N ASP A 63 50.64 27.44 41.32
CA ASP A 63 50.93 27.72 42.73
C ASP A 63 51.28 26.43 43.48
N GLY A 64 52.57 26.16 43.63
CA GLY A 64 53.07 24.89 44.17
C GLY A 64 52.63 23.70 43.30
N GLN A 65 51.86 22.78 43.87
CA GLN A 65 51.29 21.64 43.14
C GLN A 65 49.94 21.94 42.47
N GLY A 66 49.31 23.09 42.79
CA GLY A 66 47.99 23.48 42.31
C GLY A 66 48.01 24.70 41.39
N PHE A 67 46.86 25.36 41.30
CA PHE A 67 46.64 26.54 40.48
C PHE A 67 45.84 27.58 41.24
N LYS A 68 46.13 28.86 41.02
CA LYS A 68 45.34 29.97 41.55
C LYS A 68 44.99 30.98 40.47
N TYR A 69 43.92 31.75 40.72
CA TYR A 69 43.65 32.93 39.93
C TYR A 69 44.64 34.04 40.29
N LEU A 70 45.38 34.52 39.30
CA LEU A 70 46.13 35.76 39.39
C LEU A 70 45.16 36.95 39.34
N ALA A 71 44.19 36.88 38.43
CA ALA A 71 43.15 37.88 38.22
C ALA A 71 41.89 37.20 37.65
N LYS A 72 40.72 37.71 37.98
CA LYS A 72 39.43 37.19 37.48
C LYS A 72 38.35 38.27 37.50
N THR A 73 37.39 38.16 36.59
CA THR A 73 36.21 39.05 36.50
C THR A 73 34.90 38.38 36.94
N HIS A 74 34.99 37.13 37.42
CA HIS A 74 33.87 36.26 37.79
C HIS A 74 34.04 35.63 39.18
N SER A 75 32.96 35.06 39.72
CA SER A 75 32.93 34.42 41.04
C SER A 75 33.47 32.98 41.06
N LEU A 76 33.61 32.32 39.90
CA LEU A 76 34.01 30.90 39.82
C LEU A 76 35.30 30.57 40.60
N THR A 77 35.38 29.32 41.06
CA THR A 77 36.52 28.70 41.75
C THR A 77 37.29 27.77 40.82
N ILE A 78 38.54 27.42 41.17
CA ILE A 78 39.30 26.37 40.48
C ILE A 78 39.20 25.10 41.32
N PRO A 79 38.46 24.08 40.87
CA PRO A 79 38.39 22.81 41.58
C PRO A 79 39.60 21.95 41.25
N GLU A 80 40.04 21.16 42.22
CA GLU A 80 41.25 20.33 42.13
C GLU A 80 41.21 19.33 40.97
N THR A 81 40.02 18.84 40.62
CA THR A 81 39.79 17.97 39.45
C THR A 81 40.14 18.61 38.11
N SER A 82 40.38 19.93 38.08
CA SER A 82 40.79 20.67 36.89
C SER A 82 42.30 20.90 36.81
N TYR A 83 43.08 20.59 37.85
CA TYR A 83 44.53 20.84 37.88
C TYR A 83 45.28 20.02 36.82
N SER A 84 44.94 18.75 36.64
CA SER A 84 45.54 17.91 35.58
C SER A 84 45.26 18.48 34.19
N TRP A 85 44.05 18.97 33.96
CA TRP A 85 43.66 19.61 32.70
C TRP A 85 44.40 20.92 32.45
N LEU A 86 44.49 21.79 33.46
CA LEU A 86 45.22 23.07 33.34
C LEU A 86 46.71 22.84 33.07
N ARG A 87 47.30 21.82 33.68
CA ARG A 87 48.68 21.40 33.40
C ARG A 87 48.83 20.95 31.95
N LYS A 88 47.91 20.12 31.45
CA LYS A 88 47.88 19.69 30.05
C LYS A 88 47.82 20.88 29.08
N VAL A 89 46.95 21.87 29.32
CA VAL A 89 46.86 23.09 28.49
C VAL A 89 48.20 23.85 28.47
N MET A 90 48.89 23.93 29.60
CA MET A 90 50.20 24.58 29.67
C MET A 90 51.31 23.80 28.97
N GLU A 91 51.28 22.46 29.04
CA GLU A 91 52.28 21.58 28.43
C GLU A 91 52.11 21.47 26.91
N GLU A 92 50.88 21.32 26.43
CA GLU A 92 50.58 21.26 24.98
C GLU A 92 50.74 22.62 24.31
N GLY A 93 50.46 23.71 25.04
CA GLY A 93 50.61 25.05 24.50
C GLY A 93 49.62 25.37 23.37
N GLU A 94 48.49 24.68 23.32
CA GLU A 94 47.39 24.86 22.37
C GLU A 94 46.11 25.38 23.05
N VAL A 95 45.23 25.99 22.27
CA VAL A 95 43.91 26.43 22.75
C VAL A 95 43.00 25.23 22.90
N GLN A 96 42.43 25.06 24.09
CA GLN A 96 41.55 23.94 24.43
C GLN A 96 40.20 24.47 24.92
N THR A 97 39.12 23.79 24.56
CA THR A 97 37.77 24.14 25.01
C THR A 97 37.19 23.08 25.91
N ARG A 98 36.51 23.47 26.99
CA ARG A 98 35.86 22.52 27.89
C ARG A 98 34.49 23.03 28.31
N ARG A 99 33.48 22.16 28.17
CA ARG A 99 32.16 22.37 28.78
C ARG A 99 32.19 21.87 30.22
N THR A 100 31.73 22.71 31.14
CA THR A 100 31.61 22.34 32.56
C THR A 100 30.28 22.82 33.10
N ASN A 101 29.66 22.02 33.96
CA ASN A 101 28.53 22.48 34.76
C ASN A 101 29.07 22.98 36.11
N ARG A 102 28.78 24.24 36.45
CA ARG A 102 29.23 24.90 37.69
C ARG A 102 28.05 25.67 38.27
N GLU A 103 27.73 25.40 39.54
CA GLU A 103 26.68 26.13 40.26
C GLU A 103 25.31 26.10 39.54
N GLY A 104 24.97 24.98 38.90
CA GLY A 104 23.73 24.81 38.15
C GLY A 104 23.70 25.49 36.77
N LYS A 105 24.79 26.15 36.38
CA LYS A 105 24.97 26.79 35.08
C LYS A 105 25.91 25.98 34.19
N ASP A 106 25.59 25.93 32.91
CA ASP A 106 26.47 25.35 31.89
C ASP A 106 27.41 26.43 31.36
N PHE A 107 28.72 26.23 31.53
CA PHE A 107 29.75 27.08 30.97
C PHE A 107 30.50 26.37 29.85
N LEU A 108 30.77 27.07 28.76
CA LEU A 108 31.76 26.70 27.76
C LEU A 108 32.98 27.59 27.96
N THR A 109 34.07 27.02 28.46
CA THR A 109 35.28 27.78 28.76
C THR A 109 36.36 27.49 27.73
N VAL A 110 36.90 28.56 27.14
CA VAL A 110 38.09 28.51 26.30
C VAL A 110 39.31 28.72 27.19
N TYR A 111 40.28 27.82 27.10
CA TYR A 111 41.56 27.87 27.79
C TYR A 111 42.67 28.06 26.77
N GLY A 112 43.44 29.13 26.88
CA GLY A 112 44.60 29.40 26.05
C GLY A 112 45.87 29.51 26.88
N PRO A 113 47.03 29.07 26.37
CA PRO A 113 48.30 29.25 27.05
C PRO A 113 48.65 30.75 27.12
N LEU A 114 49.00 31.23 28.30
CA LEU A 114 49.50 32.58 28.49
C LEU A 114 51.03 32.54 28.38
N ARG A 115 51.58 33.18 27.35
CA ARG A 115 53.02 33.16 27.04
C ARG A 115 53.70 34.45 27.48
N ASP A 116 54.94 34.34 27.96
CA ASP A 116 55.78 35.49 28.26
C ASP A 116 56.50 36.04 27.01
N TYR A 117 57.28 37.11 27.17
CA TYR A 117 58.05 37.72 26.08
C TYR A 117 59.11 36.77 25.45
N SER A 118 59.44 35.66 26.12
CA SER A 118 60.38 34.63 25.66
C SER A 118 59.67 33.42 25.07
N ASP A 119 58.36 33.52 24.79
CA ASP A 119 57.51 32.43 24.27
C ASP A 119 57.31 31.26 25.24
N LYS A 120 57.65 31.43 26.52
CA LYS A 120 57.44 30.41 27.56
C LYS A 120 56.03 30.52 28.12
N VAL A 121 55.34 29.40 28.25
CA VAL A 121 54.01 29.35 28.89
C VAL A 121 54.15 29.59 30.39
N VAL A 122 53.56 30.69 30.88
CA VAL A 122 53.63 31.14 32.27
C VAL A 122 52.30 31.05 33.02
N GLY A 123 51.20 30.78 32.31
CA GLY A 123 49.88 30.56 32.88
C GLY A 123 48.86 30.14 31.83
N VAL A 124 47.58 30.21 32.20
CA VAL A 124 46.44 29.89 31.33
C VAL A 124 45.45 31.06 31.38
N LEU A 125 45.08 31.57 30.22
CA LEU A 125 43.96 32.49 30.04
C LEU A 125 42.68 31.65 29.91
N ALA A 126 41.69 31.88 30.77
CA ALA A 126 40.40 31.21 30.74
C ALA A 126 39.29 32.22 30.47
N ILE A 127 38.46 31.93 29.47
CA ILE A 127 37.32 32.76 29.06
C ILE A 127 36.05 31.91 29.20
N PRO A 128 35.39 31.91 30.37
CA PRO A 128 34.14 31.18 30.57
C PRO A 128 32.97 31.92 29.93
N ASN A 129 32.19 31.22 29.10
CA ASN A 129 30.95 31.73 28.54
C ASN A 129 29.74 30.98 29.13
N ASP A 130 28.77 31.69 29.70
CA ASP A 130 27.53 31.12 30.25
C ASP A 130 26.59 30.74 29.10
N ILE A 131 26.48 29.44 28.82
CA ILE A 131 25.61 28.90 27.77
C ILE A 131 24.28 28.38 28.32
N SER A 132 23.97 28.60 29.61
CA SER A 132 22.78 28.04 30.28
C SER A 132 21.48 28.44 29.60
N ALA A 133 21.35 29.71 29.19
CA ALA A 133 20.18 30.19 28.48
C ALA A 133 19.99 29.48 27.13
N THR A 134 21.10 29.26 26.41
CA THR A 134 21.08 28.56 25.11
C THR A 134 20.76 27.08 25.27
N THR A 135 21.33 26.40 26.28
CA THR A 135 21.08 24.97 26.50
C THR A 135 19.66 24.72 27.00
N ALA A 136 19.11 25.60 27.85
CA ALA A 136 17.73 25.55 28.28
C ALA A 136 16.76 25.77 27.12
N ALA A 137 17.02 26.76 26.25
CA ALA A 137 16.23 27.01 25.05
C ALA A 137 16.24 25.81 24.09
N ILE A 138 17.41 25.19 23.90
CA ILE A 138 17.55 23.97 23.07
C ILE A 138 16.68 22.83 23.62
N ARG A 139 16.70 22.58 24.94
CA ARG A 139 15.88 21.51 25.54
C ARG A 139 14.39 21.72 25.30
N MET A 140 13.88 22.94 25.49
CA MET A 140 12.48 23.26 25.22
C MET A 140 12.12 23.05 23.74
N ASN A 141 13.01 23.45 22.83
CA ASN A 141 12.79 23.25 21.39
C ASN A 141 12.81 21.76 21.02
N ILE A 142 13.70 20.97 21.61
CA ILE A 142 13.73 19.51 21.41
C ILE A 142 12.41 18.87 21.84
N TYR A 143 11.87 19.21 23.02
CA TYR A 143 10.57 18.65 23.45
C TYR A 143 9.41 19.10 22.55
N LYS A 144 9.39 20.36 22.09
CA LYS A 144 8.39 20.85 21.14
C LYS A 144 8.49 20.11 19.80
N MET A 145 9.69 19.92 19.27
CA MET A 145 9.92 19.17 18.03
C MET A 145 9.54 17.70 18.17
N ALA A 146 9.94 17.06 19.26
CA ALA A 146 9.57 15.67 19.56
C ALA A 146 8.06 15.51 19.68
N GLY A 147 7.39 16.43 20.38
CA GLY A 147 5.93 16.45 20.52
C GLY A 147 5.22 16.67 19.19
N ALA A 148 5.69 17.62 18.37
CA ALA A 148 5.15 17.87 17.03
C ALA A 148 5.34 16.65 16.11
N GLY A 149 6.50 16.01 16.16
CA GLY A 149 6.78 14.78 15.41
C GLY A 149 5.85 13.64 15.80
N LEU A 150 5.62 13.44 17.11
CA LEU A 150 4.67 12.44 17.61
C LEU A 150 3.24 12.75 17.18
N ALA A 151 2.82 14.01 17.24
CA ALA A 151 1.49 14.42 16.81
C ALA A 151 1.27 14.15 15.31
N ILE A 152 2.24 14.48 14.46
CA ILE A 152 2.19 14.19 13.03
C ILE A 152 2.10 12.68 12.80
N LEU A 153 2.90 11.87 13.51
CA LEU A 153 2.88 10.42 13.38
C LEU A 153 1.51 9.84 13.74
N VAL A 154 0.88 10.32 14.82
CA VAL A 154 -0.47 9.88 15.21
C VAL A 154 -1.48 10.30 14.15
N VAL A 155 -1.45 11.55 13.68
CA VAL A 155 -2.38 12.05 12.65
C VAL A 155 -2.25 11.25 11.35
N THR A 156 -1.03 10.98 10.89
CA THR A 156 -0.81 10.20 9.66
C THR A 156 -1.28 8.75 9.84
N MET A 157 -0.99 8.12 10.99
CA MET A 157 -1.45 6.76 11.29
C MET A 157 -2.99 6.68 11.29
N THR A 158 -3.66 7.66 11.93
CA THR A 158 -5.11 7.74 11.96
C THR A 158 -5.69 7.98 10.56
N ALA A 159 -5.11 8.89 9.79
CA ALA A 159 -5.54 9.17 8.42
C ALA A 159 -5.41 7.93 7.53
N VAL A 160 -4.28 7.21 7.60
CA VAL A 160 -4.07 5.95 6.87
C VAL A 160 -5.08 4.89 7.28
N TYR A 161 -5.37 4.74 8.58
CA TYR A 161 -6.38 3.80 9.07
C TYR A 161 -7.76 4.08 8.47
N TYR A 162 -8.22 5.33 8.51
CA TYR A 162 -9.52 5.70 7.93
C TYR A 162 -9.54 5.52 6.42
N LEU A 163 -8.45 5.87 5.73
CA LEU A 163 -8.29 5.73 4.29
C LEU A 163 -8.37 4.26 3.86
N MET A 164 -7.62 3.37 4.53
CA MET A 164 -7.63 1.93 4.28
C MET A 164 -9.00 1.32 4.56
N ASN A 165 -9.64 1.74 5.65
CA ASN A 165 -10.96 1.23 6.00
C ASN A 165 -12.03 1.64 4.97
N PHE A 166 -11.92 2.85 4.43
CA PHE A 166 -12.87 3.38 3.45
C PHE A 166 -12.63 2.82 2.04
N LEU A 167 -11.38 2.74 1.58
CA LEU A 167 -11.05 2.34 0.21
C LEU A 167 -10.98 0.82 0.02
N ILE A 168 -10.56 0.06 1.03
CA ILE A 168 -10.28 -1.38 0.87
C ILE A 168 -11.25 -2.22 1.70
N ASN A 169 -11.26 -2.03 3.03
CA ASN A 169 -12.01 -2.93 3.90
C ASN A 169 -13.51 -2.89 3.62
N LYS A 170 -14.08 -1.70 3.39
CA LYS A 170 -15.52 -1.56 3.16
C LYS A 170 -15.96 -2.21 1.82
N PRO A 171 -15.37 -1.92 0.65
CA PRO A 171 -15.70 -2.62 -0.59
C PRO A 171 -15.48 -4.14 -0.50
N MET A 172 -14.38 -4.59 0.12
CA MET A 172 -14.11 -6.02 0.30
C MET A 172 -15.16 -6.73 1.15
N ARG A 173 -15.65 -6.10 2.22
CA ARG A 173 -16.74 -6.68 3.02
C ARG A 173 -18.04 -6.79 2.23
N GLN A 174 -18.36 -5.78 1.41
CA GLN A 174 -19.55 -5.81 0.55
C GLN A 174 -19.46 -6.93 -0.49
N LEU A 175 -18.29 -7.11 -1.11
CA LEU A 175 -18.02 -8.20 -2.03
C LEU A 175 -18.28 -9.57 -1.38
N VAL A 176 -17.67 -9.81 -0.21
CA VAL A 176 -17.81 -11.10 0.50
C VAL A 176 -19.27 -11.36 0.89
N GLU A 177 -19.99 -10.34 1.37
CA GLU A 177 -21.40 -10.48 1.74
C GLU A 177 -22.28 -10.82 0.53
N LYS A 178 -22.04 -10.17 -0.62
CA LYS A 178 -22.80 -10.40 -1.86
C LYS A 178 -22.48 -11.77 -2.46
N PHE A 179 -21.21 -12.18 -2.45
CA PHE A 179 -20.80 -13.53 -2.84
C PHE A 179 -21.45 -14.60 -1.97
N LYS A 180 -21.53 -14.37 -0.65
CA LYS A 180 -22.19 -15.30 0.26
C LYS A 180 -23.67 -15.46 -0.10
N LYS A 181 -24.40 -14.36 -0.32
CA LYS A 181 -25.81 -14.41 -0.74
C LYS A 181 -26.00 -15.15 -2.06
N ALA A 182 -25.12 -14.91 -3.03
CA ALA A 182 -25.13 -15.65 -4.29
C ALA A 182 -24.86 -17.15 -4.10
N GLY A 183 -23.92 -17.51 -3.23
CA GLY A 183 -23.63 -18.90 -2.86
C GLY A 183 -24.78 -19.58 -2.12
N ASP A 184 -25.56 -18.83 -1.35
CA ASP A 184 -26.79 -19.29 -0.68
C ASP A 184 -27.97 -19.43 -1.66
N GLY A 185 -27.78 -19.16 -2.95
CA GLY A 185 -28.78 -19.31 -4.02
C GLY A 185 -29.56 -18.05 -4.36
N ASP A 186 -29.34 -16.94 -3.65
CA ASP A 186 -29.89 -15.64 -4.04
C ASP A 186 -29.05 -15.04 -5.16
N LEU A 187 -29.34 -15.50 -6.38
CA LEU A 187 -28.68 -14.97 -7.56
C LEU A 187 -29.14 -13.58 -7.90
N THR A 188 -30.20 -13.01 -7.31
CA THR A 188 -30.78 -11.70 -7.68
C THR A 188 -29.93 -10.50 -7.27
N VAL A 189 -28.94 -10.73 -6.40
CA VAL A 189 -28.01 -9.70 -5.94
C VAL A 189 -27.17 -9.13 -7.10
N SER A 190 -26.85 -7.86 -6.99
CA SER A 190 -25.88 -7.16 -7.83
C SER A 190 -24.92 -6.33 -6.98
N MET A 191 -23.77 -6.01 -7.57
CA MET A 191 -22.80 -5.06 -7.05
C MET A 191 -22.92 -3.75 -7.81
N GLU A 192 -23.18 -2.68 -7.08
CA GLU A 192 -23.18 -1.33 -7.59
C GLU A 192 -21.87 -0.65 -7.18
N SER A 193 -21.18 -0.07 -8.16
CA SER A 193 -19.99 0.74 -7.93
C SER A 193 -20.25 2.16 -8.41
N LYS A 194 -19.88 3.15 -7.58
CA LYS A 194 -19.93 4.57 -7.98
C LYS A 194 -18.94 4.91 -9.10
N ARG A 195 -17.99 4.01 -9.36
CA ARG A 195 -16.96 4.13 -10.38
C ARG A 195 -17.30 3.35 -11.66
N LEU A 196 -18.58 3.02 -11.82
CA LEU A 196 -19.16 2.32 -12.96
C LEU A 196 -20.31 3.15 -13.50
N HIS A 197 -20.35 3.39 -14.81
CA HIS A 197 -21.47 4.10 -15.45
C HIS A 197 -21.96 3.37 -16.69
N SER A 198 -23.28 3.41 -16.92
CA SER A 198 -23.91 2.86 -18.12
C SER A 198 -23.72 3.81 -19.30
N ILE A 199 -23.61 3.23 -20.49
CA ILE A 199 -23.43 3.99 -21.73
C ILE A 199 -24.17 3.30 -22.88
N ASN A 200 -24.69 4.09 -23.80
CA ASN A 200 -25.29 3.56 -25.02
C ASN A 200 -24.21 3.25 -26.05
N CYS A 201 -23.65 2.03 -25.99
CA CYS A 201 -22.54 1.64 -26.86
C CYS A 201 -22.89 1.71 -28.35
N SER A 202 -24.15 1.44 -28.71
CA SER A 202 -24.60 1.45 -30.09
C SER A 202 -24.68 2.85 -30.68
N ALA A 203 -25.06 3.85 -29.87
CA ALA A 203 -25.05 5.26 -30.28
C ALA A 203 -23.62 5.79 -30.37
N THR A 204 -22.75 5.43 -29.43
CA THR A 204 -21.34 5.87 -29.42
C THR A 204 -20.53 5.27 -30.57
N ARG A 205 -20.79 4.01 -30.94
CA ARG A 205 -20.03 3.29 -32.00
C ARG A 205 -20.71 3.26 -33.35
N ASP A 206 -21.97 3.70 -33.43
CA ASP A 206 -22.82 3.63 -34.64
C ASP A 206 -22.74 2.25 -35.34
N CYS A 207 -22.96 1.18 -34.59
CA CYS A 207 -22.71 -0.19 -35.07
C CYS A 207 -23.85 -0.78 -35.92
N GLY A 208 -25.03 -0.15 -35.97
CA GLY A 208 -26.19 -0.57 -36.77
C GLY A 208 -26.81 -1.94 -36.43
N LYS A 209 -26.32 -2.67 -35.42
CA LYS A 209 -26.78 -4.03 -35.09
C LYS A 209 -28.05 -4.04 -34.24
N LYS A 210 -29.20 -3.89 -34.89
CA LYS A 210 -30.53 -3.81 -34.24
C LYS A 210 -30.91 -5.03 -33.40
N ASP A 211 -30.43 -6.21 -33.76
CA ASP A 211 -30.73 -7.46 -33.04
C ASP A 211 -29.89 -7.66 -31.77
N CYS A 212 -28.97 -6.73 -31.46
CA CYS A 212 -28.12 -6.82 -30.27
C CYS A 212 -28.91 -6.46 -29.00
N SER A 213 -28.75 -7.26 -27.95
CA SER A 213 -29.37 -7.09 -26.63
C SER A 213 -28.99 -5.78 -25.92
N SER A 214 -27.98 -5.06 -26.41
CA SER A 214 -27.56 -3.74 -25.91
C SER A 214 -27.88 -2.59 -26.87
N TYR A 215 -28.51 -2.86 -28.02
CA TYR A 215 -28.78 -1.84 -29.03
C TYR A 215 -29.79 -0.80 -28.53
N GLY A 216 -29.46 0.48 -28.68
CA GLY A 216 -30.29 1.62 -28.31
C GLY A 216 -30.46 1.83 -26.80
N GLN A 217 -29.78 1.07 -25.94
CA GLN A 217 -29.98 1.11 -24.49
C GLN A 217 -28.75 1.66 -23.76
N GLU A 218 -28.98 2.44 -22.70
CA GLU A 218 -27.94 2.73 -21.71
C GLU A 218 -27.78 1.53 -20.78
N CYS A 219 -26.77 0.71 -21.05
CA CYS A 219 -26.51 -0.48 -20.25
C CYS A 219 -25.02 -0.84 -20.24
N MET A 220 -24.66 -1.82 -19.41
CA MET A 220 -23.31 -2.37 -19.39
C MET A 220 -23.17 -3.36 -20.55
N CYS A 221 -22.80 -2.86 -21.74
CA CYS A 221 -22.81 -3.68 -22.94
C CYS A 221 -21.90 -4.90 -22.82
N TRP A 222 -20.79 -4.79 -22.09
CA TRP A 222 -19.86 -5.91 -21.83
C TRP A 222 -20.51 -7.07 -21.06
N GLU A 223 -21.49 -6.82 -20.17
CA GLU A 223 -22.22 -7.86 -19.43
C GLU A 223 -23.35 -8.53 -20.25
N ARG A 224 -23.93 -7.80 -21.20
CA ARG A 224 -25.11 -8.24 -21.96
C ARG A 224 -24.78 -8.78 -23.35
N SER A 225 -23.90 -8.11 -24.08
CA SER A 225 -23.59 -8.40 -25.49
C SER A 225 -22.09 -8.50 -25.81
N GLY A 226 -21.22 -8.09 -24.88
CA GLY A 226 -19.76 -8.14 -25.04
C GLY A 226 -19.13 -9.43 -24.51
N SER A 227 -17.81 -9.40 -24.27
CA SER A 227 -17.01 -10.58 -23.93
C SER A 227 -17.35 -11.21 -22.58
N PHE A 228 -18.05 -10.51 -21.68
CA PHE A 228 -18.43 -11.07 -20.38
C PHE A 228 -19.80 -11.79 -20.43
N SER A 229 -20.53 -11.70 -21.55
CA SER A 229 -21.77 -12.41 -21.78
C SER A 229 -21.53 -13.83 -22.30
N THR A 230 -22.41 -14.77 -21.94
CA THR A 230 -22.44 -16.12 -22.56
C THR A 230 -22.80 -16.10 -24.04
N ARG A 231 -23.51 -15.07 -24.50
CA ARG A 231 -23.84 -14.86 -25.92
C ARG A 231 -23.22 -13.54 -26.36
N VAL A 232 -22.10 -13.63 -27.08
CA VAL A 232 -21.39 -12.47 -27.60
C VAL A 232 -22.09 -11.99 -28.88
N GLU A 233 -22.58 -10.77 -28.86
CA GLU A 233 -23.33 -10.12 -29.95
C GLU A 233 -22.63 -8.86 -30.49
N CYS A 234 -21.59 -8.39 -29.81
CA CYS A 234 -20.81 -7.22 -30.20
C CYS A 234 -20.12 -7.43 -31.57
N PRO A 235 -20.44 -6.63 -32.61
CA PRO A 235 -19.88 -6.80 -33.95
C PRO A 235 -18.36 -6.68 -34.02
N ARG A 236 -17.77 -5.85 -33.15
CA ARG A 236 -16.31 -5.62 -33.10
C ARG A 236 -15.55 -6.84 -32.58
N ILE A 237 -16.13 -7.53 -31.58
CA ILE A 237 -15.56 -8.78 -31.05
C ILE A 237 -15.72 -9.90 -32.09
N LEU A 238 -16.91 -10.02 -32.67
CA LEU A 238 -17.20 -11.02 -33.71
C LEU A 238 -16.38 -10.78 -34.99
N GLY A 239 -16.06 -9.52 -35.29
CA GLY A 239 -15.20 -9.11 -36.41
C GLY A 239 -13.70 -9.29 -36.15
N GLY A 240 -13.30 -9.59 -34.91
CA GLY A 240 -11.90 -9.82 -34.54
C GLY A 240 -11.08 -8.56 -34.24
N ASP A 241 -11.71 -7.39 -34.07
CA ASP A 241 -10.99 -6.15 -33.75
C ASP A 241 -10.33 -6.23 -32.36
N PHE A 242 -10.96 -6.92 -31.42
CA PHE A 242 -10.42 -7.24 -30.11
C PHE A 242 -11.13 -8.46 -29.50
N THR A 243 -10.46 -9.18 -28.60
CA THR A 243 -10.97 -10.40 -27.97
C THR A 243 -11.73 -10.14 -26.68
N ASP A 244 -11.39 -9.07 -25.96
CA ASP A 244 -11.94 -8.77 -24.64
C ASP A 244 -12.45 -7.34 -24.57
N CYS A 245 -13.57 -7.11 -23.91
CA CYS A 245 -14.11 -5.78 -23.68
C CYS A 245 -13.11 -4.84 -22.98
N ARG A 246 -12.13 -5.35 -22.23
CA ARG A 246 -11.06 -4.55 -21.62
C ARG A 246 -10.21 -3.78 -22.64
N ASP A 247 -10.16 -4.25 -23.89
CA ASP A 247 -9.47 -3.57 -24.99
C ASP A 247 -10.37 -2.50 -25.66
N CYS A 248 -11.66 -2.46 -25.32
CA CYS A 248 -12.61 -1.49 -25.85
C CYS A 248 -12.54 -0.17 -25.06
N GLU A 249 -12.41 0.95 -25.77
CA GLU A 249 -12.43 2.30 -25.20
C GLU A 249 -13.67 2.56 -24.33
N ILE A 250 -14.85 2.09 -24.76
CA ILE A 250 -16.10 2.28 -24.01
C ILE A 250 -16.01 1.63 -22.63
N TYR A 251 -15.42 0.43 -22.56
CA TYR A 251 -15.24 -0.25 -21.29
C TYR A 251 -14.22 0.49 -20.42
N ARG A 252 -13.10 0.91 -21.00
CA ARG A 252 -12.04 1.63 -20.28
C ARG A 252 -12.50 2.98 -19.74
N ASP A 253 -13.39 3.66 -20.45
CA ASP A 253 -13.97 4.92 -19.99
C ASP A 253 -15.02 4.67 -18.91
N SER A 254 -15.78 3.57 -19.01
CA SER A 254 -16.86 3.24 -18.07
C SER A 254 -16.45 2.50 -16.80
N VAL A 255 -15.31 1.81 -16.81
CA VAL A 255 -14.79 1.01 -15.69
C VAL A 255 -13.48 1.65 -15.20
N LEU A 256 -13.58 2.44 -14.12
CA LEU A 256 -12.49 3.35 -13.72
C LEU A 256 -11.42 2.72 -12.81
N ASP A 257 -11.73 1.61 -12.13
CA ASP A 257 -10.80 0.94 -11.21
C ASP A 257 -11.06 -0.56 -11.10
N GLU A 258 -10.19 -1.26 -10.37
CA GLU A 258 -10.22 -2.71 -10.18
C GLU A 258 -11.46 -3.16 -9.39
N PHE A 259 -12.03 -2.30 -8.53
CA PHE A 259 -13.27 -2.61 -7.82
C PHE A 259 -14.50 -2.50 -8.71
N ALA A 260 -14.53 -1.55 -9.65
CA ALA A 260 -15.54 -1.46 -10.68
C ALA A 260 -15.45 -2.66 -11.64
N GLU A 261 -14.23 -3.04 -12.05
CA GLU A 261 -13.98 -4.25 -12.86
C GLU A 261 -14.48 -5.51 -12.15
N LEU A 262 -14.16 -5.66 -10.86
CA LEU A 262 -14.62 -6.77 -10.05
C LEU A 262 -16.16 -6.80 -9.93
N SER A 263 -16.78 -5.63 -9.74
CA SER A 263 -18.23 -5.51 -9.64
C SER A 263 -18.93 -5.94 -10.93
N THR A 264 -18.44 -5.47 -12.08
CA THR A 264 -19.05 -5.85 -13.35
C THR A 264 -18.80 -7.31 -13.73
N THR A 265 -17.61 -7.83 -13.43
CA THR A 265 -17.29 -9.25 -13.66
C THR A 265 -18.18 -10.15 -12.80
N PHE A 266 -18.41 -9.77 -11.52
CA PHE A 266 -19.34 -10.47 -10.64
C PHE A 266 -20.79 -10.42 -11.16
N ASN A 267 -21.26 -9.25 -11.60
CA ASN A 267 -22.60 -9.10 -12.15
C ASN A 267 -22.79 -9.92 -13.44
N ALA A 268 -21.79 -9.90 -14.33
CA ALA A 268 -21.80 -10.71 -15.55
C ALA A 268 -21.84 -12.22 -15.21
N PHE A 269 -21.01 -12.66 -14.26
CA PHE A 269 -21.02 -14.04 -13.76
C PHE A 269 -22.40 -14.46 -13.23
N LEU A 270 -23.02 -13.67 -12.35
CA LEU A 270 -24.37 -13.97 -11.87
C LEU A 270 -25.41 -13.95 -12.99
N GLY A 271 -25.32 -13.00 -13.91
CA GLY A 271 -26.19 -12.93 -15.09
C GLY A 271 -26.08 -14.18 -15.95
N ASN A 272 -24.87 -14.69 -16.15
CA ASN A 272 -24.59 -15.91 -16.91
C ASN A 272 -25.16 -17.15 -16.21
N ILE A 273 -25.01 -17.27 -14.88
CA ILE A 273 -25.62 -18.37 -14.12
C ILE A 273 -27.15 -18.30 -14.19
N ARG A 274 -27.76 -17.11 -14.01
CA ARG A 274 -29.21 -16.94 -14.12
C ARG A 274 -29.72 -17.40 -15.48
N ARG A 275 -29.05 -17.01 -16.58
CA ARG A 275 -29.41 -17.47 -17.94
C ARG A 275 -29.28 -18.98 -18.08
N MET A 276 -28.20 -19.57 -17.58
CA MET A 276 -28.02 -21.03 -17.61
C MET A 276 -29.15 -21.76 -16.88
N LEU A 277 -29.60 -21.26 -15.72
CA LEU A 277 -30.72 -21.85 -14.99
C LEU A 277 -32.05 -21.72 -15.75
N ILE A 278 -32.28 -20.58 -16.41
CA ILE A 278 -33.47 -20.38 -17.27
C ILE A 278 -33.43 -21.37 -18.45
N ASP A 279 -32.28 -21.52 -19.11
CA ASP A 279 -32.10 -22.45 -20.24
C ASP A 279 -32.33 -23.91 -19.80
N ILE A 280 -31.85 -24.32 -18.62
CA ILE A 280 -32.08 -25.65 -18.03
C ILE A 280 -33.56 -25.86 -17.73
N GLN A 281 -34.22 -24.86 -17.15
CA GLN A 281 -35.66 -24.94 -16.85
C GLN A 281 -36.48 -25.08 -18.13
N GLY A 282 -36.18 -24.29 -19.16
CA GLY A 282 -36.81 -24.40 -20.48
C GLY A 282 -36.62 -25.78 -21.10
N SER A 283 -35.37 -26.28 -21.11
CA SER A 283 -35.06 -27.63 -21.61
C SER A 283 -35.80 -28.73 -20.84
N THR A 284 -36.00 -28.56 -19.54
CA THR A 284 -36.75 -29.50 -18.70
C THR A 284 -38.24 -29.47 -19.03
N TYR A 285 -38.81 -28.30 -19.31
CA TYR A 285 -40.20 -28.19 -19.79
C TYR A 285 -40.39 -28.87 -21.14
N GLU A 286 -39.51 -28.61 -22.11
CA GLU A 286 -39.56 -29.28 -23.42
C GLU A 286 -39.43 -30.80 -23.29
N MET A 287 -38.55 -31.28 -22.41
CA MET A 287 -38.39 -32.70 -22.12
C MET A 287 -39.65 -33.31 -21.48
N SER A 288 -40.28 -32.58 -20.55
CA SER A 288 -41.53 -33.01 -19.91
C SER A 288 -42.69 -33.08 -20.90
N ASP A 289 -42.82 -32.08 -21.77
CA ASP A 289 -43.86 -32.02 -22.81
C ASP A 289 -43.67 -33.15 -23.84
N SER A 290 -42.44 -33.35 -24.31
CA SER A 290 -42.09 -34.45 -25.20
C SER A 290 -42.38 -35.82 -24.57
N SER A 291 -42.13 -35.97 -23.26
CA SER A 291 -42.43 -37.21 -22.53
C SER A 291 -43.94 -37.47 -22.41
N ALA A 292 -44.75 -36.42 -22.25
CA ALA A 292 -46.21 -36.53 -22.26
C ALA A 292 -46.72 -37.00 -23.64
N GLY A 293 -46.21 -36.44 -24.73
CA GLY A 293 -46.53 -36.87 -26.09
C GLY A 293 -46.12 -38.32 -26.37
N LEU A 294 -44.97 -38.77 -25.87
CA LEU A 294 -44.55 -40.18 -25.96
C LEU A 294 -45.49 -41.12 -25.19
N SER A 295 -45.97 -40.70 -24.02
CA SER A 295 -46.94 -41.48 -23.24
C SER A 295 -48.27 -41.63 -24.00
N GLU A 296 -48.77 -40.54 -24.59
CA GLU A 296 -49.98 -40.57 -25.41
C GLU A 296 -49.83 -41.49 -26.63
N LEU A 297 -48.67 -41.43 -27.30
CA LEU A 297 -48.37 -42.32 -28.43
C LEU A 297 -48.28 -43.79 -28.00
N ALA A 298 -47.72 -44.08 -26.83
CA ALA A 298 -47.67 -45.43 -26.26
C ALA A 298 -49.08 -45.96 -25.94
N ASP A 299 -49.96 -45.13 -25.38
CA ASP A 299 -51.37 -45.48 -25.13
C ASP A 299 -52.11 -45.79 -26.45
N GLY A 300 -51.90 -44.96 -27.47
CA GLY A 300 -52.42 -45.20 -28.82
C GLY A 300 -51.93 -46.52 -29.42
N MET A 301 -50.65 -46.85 -29.24
CA MET A 301 -50.07 -48.12 -29.68
C MET A 301 -50.67 -49.32 -28.92
N GLN A 302 -50.93 -49.19 -27.61
CA GLN A 302 -51.59 -50.24 -26.83
C GLN A 302 -53.04 -50.46 -27.29
N ALA A 303 -53.76 -49.39 -27.61
CA ALA A 303 -55.10 -49.48 -28.19
C ALA A 303 -55.06 -50.15 -29.58
N GLY A 304 -54.12 -49.74 -30.44
CA GLY A 304 -53.94 -50.31 -31.77
C GLY A 304 -53.57 -51.80 -31.74
N THR A 305 -52.67 -52.21 -30.84
CA THR A 305 -52.29 -53.62 -30.66
C THR A 305 -53.45 -54.46 -30.13
N LYS A 306 -54.28 -53.95 -29.22
CA LYS A 306 -55.53 -54.61 -28.80
C LYS A 306 -56.51 -54.78 -29.98
N SER A 307 -56.72 -53.74 -30.78
CA SER A 307 -57.57 -53.82 -31.98
C SER A 307 -57.03 -54.80 -33.01
N ALA A 308 -55.72 -54.78 -33.28
CA ALA A 308 -55.06 -55.72 -34.18
C ALA A 308 -55.19 -57.17 -33.70
N SER A 309 -54.94 -57.43 -32.41
CA SER A 309 -55.14 -58.75 -31.80
C SER A 309 -56.59 -59.23 -31.93
N GLY A 310 -57.57 -58.35 -31.71
CA GLY A 310 -58.99 -58.65 -31.92
C GLY A 310 -59.30 -59.05 -33.36
N ARG A 311 -58.75 -58.33 -34.35
CA ARG A 311 -58.88 -58.69 -35.77
C ARG A 311 -58.24 -60.03 -36.09
N THR A 312 -57.03 -60.30 -35.57
CA THR A 312 -56.35 -61.59 -35.77
C THR A 312 -57.18 -62.75 -35.19
N LYS A 313 -57.79 -62.57 -34.01
CA LYS A 313 -58.72 -63.56 -33.44
C LYS A 313 -59.94 -63.79 -34.34
N ALA A 314 -60.53 -62.72 -34.88
CA ALA A 314 -61.66 -62.84 -35.81
C ALA A 314 -61.27 -63.60 -37.09
N VAL A 315 -60.11 -63.30 -37.67
CA VAL A 315 -59.56 -64.01 -38.85
C VAL A 315 -59.29 -65.49 -38.52
N SER A 316 -58.69 -65.78 -37.35
CA SER A 316 -58.46 -67.16 -36.90
C SER A 316 -59.77 -67.93 -36.74
N GLY A 317 -60.78 -67.33 -36.10
CA GLY A 317 -62.10 -67.95 -35.95
C GLY A 317 -62.77 -68.21 -37.29
N ALA A 318 -62.71 -67.25 -38.22
CA ALA A 318 -63.22 -67.44 -39.58
C ALA A 318 -62.46 -68.57 -40.33
N ALA A 319 -61.14 -68.67 -40.14
CA ALA A 319 -60.34 -69.76 -40.71
C ALA A 319 -60.69 -71.13 -40.11
N GLU A 320 -60.95 -71.21 -38.80
CA GLU A 320 -61.46 -72.41 -38.12
C GLU A 320 -62.84 -72.82 -38.65
N GLU A 321 -63.76 -71.86 -38.80
CA GLU A 321 -65.09 -72.10 -39.37
C GLU A 321 -65.01 -72.54 -40.83
N MET A 322 -64.15 -71.90 -41.64
CA MET A 322 -63.87 -72.32 -43.01
C MET A 322 -63.33 -73.75 -43.07
N SER A 323 -62.40 -74.12 -42.18
CA SER A 323 -61.85 -75.47 -42.09
C SER A 323 -62.93 -76.49 -41.71
N SER A 324 -63.75 -76.16 -40.71
CA SER A 324 -64.91 -76.96 -40.30
C SER A 324 -65.90 -77.15 -41.44
N ASN A 325 -66.26 -76.07 -42.14
CA ASN A 325 -67.18 -76.10 -43.26
C ASN A 325 -66.61 -76.88 -44.45
N MET A 326 -65.32 -76.74 -44.77
CA MET A 326 -64.65 -77.57 -45.78
C MET A 326 -64.73 -79.06 -45.43
N ASN A 327 -64.47 -79.44 -44.17
CA ASN A 327 -64.63 -80.82 -43.72
C ASN A 327 -66.09 -81.29 -43.79
N ALA A 328 -67.04 -80.42 -43.42
CA ALA A 328 -68.47 -80.69 -43.49
C ALA A 328 -68.97 -80.88 -44.93
N VAL A 329 -68.40 -80.17 -45.91
CA VAL A 329 -68.70 -80.32 -47.35
C VAL A 329 -68.05 -81.57 -47.95
N GLN A 330 -66.88 -82.01 -47.46
CA GLN A 330 -66.26 -83.27 -47.90
C GLN A 330 -67.13 -84.51 -47.61
N LEU A 331 -67.90 -84.51 -46.53
CA LEU A 331 -68.76 -85.63 -46.14
C LEU A 331 -69.89 -85.92 -47.16
N PRO A 332 -70.73 -84.96 -47.57
CA PRO A 332 -71.73 -85.15 -48.61
C PRO A 332 -71.09 -85.34 -50.00
N VAL A 333 -69.96 -84.68 -50.32
CA VAL A 333 -69.27 -84.92 -51.61
C VAL A 333 -68.75 -86.35 -51.72
N LYS A 334 -68.14 -86.91 -50.66
CA LYS A 334 -67.73 -88.33 -50.63
C LYS A 334 -68.95 -89.26 -50.73
N ARG A 335 -70.05 -88.93 -50.04
CA ARG A 335 -71.30 -89.70 -50.09
C ARG A 335 -71.95 -89.65 -51.48
N HIS A 336 -71.91 -88.51 -52.16
CA HIS A 336 -72.43 -88.35 -53.53
C HIS A 336 -71.58 -89.11 -54.56
N ARG A 337 -70.24 -89.08 -54.41
CA ARG A 337 -69.31 -89.84 -55.26
C ARG A 337 -69.50 -91.35 -55.12
N GLN A 338 -69.80 -91.81 -53.90
CA GLN A 338 -70.03 -93.23 -53.61
C GLN A 338 -71.41 -93.71 -54.09
N THR A 339 -72.46 -92.87 -54.06
CA THR A 339 -73.77 -93.21 -54.63
C THR A 339 -73.80 -93.14 -56.16
N SER A 340 -73.00 -92.27 -56.80
CA SER A 340 -72.87 -92.26 -58.27
C SER A 340 -72.10 -93.47 -58.83
N ILE A 341 -71.29 -94.16 -58.01
CA ILE A 341 -70.62 -95.41 -58.42
C ILE A 341 -71.59 -96.61 -58.40
N TRP A 342 -72.63 -96.58 -57.57
CA TRP A 342 -73.63 -97.66 -57.50
C TRP A 342 -74.60 -97.71 -58.69
N TRP A 343 -74.71 -96.64 -59.48
CA TRP A 343 -75.57 -96.60 -60.67
C TRP A 343 -74.90 -97.05 -61.98
N LEU A 344 -73.60 -97.38 -61.97
CA LEU A 344 -72.81 -97.69 -63.19
C LEU A 344 -72.24 -99.11 -63.26
N LEU A 345 -72.67 -100.05 -62.41
CA LEU A 345 -72.24 -101.46 -62.50
C LEU A 345 -73.39 -102.35 -63.04
N PRO A 346 -73.23 -102.96 -64.24
CA PRO A 346 -74.25 -103.78 -64.87
C PRO A 346 -74.36 -105.17 -64.23
N LEU A 347 -75.59 -105.64 -64.10
CA LEU A 347 -75.97 -107.02 -63.83
C LEU A 347 -75.23 -108.00 -64.76
N ARG A 348 -74.51 -108.98 -64.20
CA ARG A 348 -74.15 -110.20 -64.91
C ARG A 348 -74.29 -111.41 -63.99
N LYS A 349 -75.05 -112.37 -64.53
CA LYS A 349 -75.48 -113.70 -64.09
C LYS A 349 -74.59 -114.44 -63.09
#